data_AF-A0A379X4N1-F1
#
_entry.id   AF-A0A379X4N1-F1
#
_cell.length_a   1.000
_cell.length_b   1.000
_cell.length_c   1.000
_cell.angle_alpha   90.00
_cell.angle_beta   90.00
_cell.angle_gamma   90.00
#
_symmetry.space_group_name_H-M   'P 1'
#
loop_
_entity.id
_entity.type
_entity.pdbx_description
1 polymer ?
#
loop_
_entity_poly.entity_id
_entity_poly.type
_entity_poly.pdbx_seq_one_letter_code
_entity_poly.pdbx_strand_id
1 'polypeptide(L)'
;MIHDVALQATHVLAQVDTITPDAPPGSKGVVKILQYALWGVFIAGILAIIIGGGVLAWEKFNGGVHTAPKMVVGALIGGIVAASASGLFNGVLAAL
;
A
#
# COMPACT_ATOMS: atom_id res chain seq x y z
N MET A 1 -9.07 39.51 30.14
CA MET A 1 -8.97 40.26 28.86
C MET A 1 -7.97 39.66 27.88
N ILE A 2 -6.70 39.42 28.23
CA ILE A 2 -5.72 38.82 27.28
C ILE A 2 -5.87 37.29 27.16
N HIS A 3 -6.23 36.62 28.25
CA HIS A 3 -6.49 35.17 28.26
C HIS A 3 -7.75 34.79 27.46
N ASP A 4 -8.78 35.64 27.47
CA ASP A 4 -10.04 35.39 26.75
C ASP A 4 -9.84 35.50 25.23
N VAL A 5 -9.01 36.45 24.78
CA VAL A 5 -8.62 36.60 23.37
C VAL A 5 -7.76 35.42 22.91
N ALA A 6 -6.89 34.89 23.78
CA ALA A 6 -6.10 33.70 23.47
C ALA A 6 -6.98 32.45 23.31
N LEU A 7 -8.00 32.29 24.17
CA LEU A 7 -8.99 31.20 24.03
C LEU A 7 -9.83 31.36 22.76
N GLN A 8 -10.27 32.59 22.43
CA GLN A 8 -11.00 32.85 21.18
C GLN A 8 -10.15 32.58 19.94
N ALA A 9 -8.87 32.98 19.94
CA ALA A 9 -7.95 32.69 18.83
C ALA A 9 -7.75 31.18 18.64
N THR A 10 -7.62 30.43 19.74
CA THR A 10 -7.50 28.97 19.72
C THR A 10 -8.80 28.31 19.26
N HIS A 11 -9.95 28.86 19.64
CA HIS A 11 -11.27 28.37 19.22
C HIS A 11 -11.52 28.60 17.73
N VAL A 12 -11.08 29.73 17.17
CA VAL A 12 -11.19 30.04 15.73
C VAL A 12 -10.27 29.16 14.89
N LEU A 13 -9.07 28.83 15.37
CA LEU A 13 -8.15 27.87 14.72
C LEU A 13 -8.68 26.43 14.75
N ALA A 14 -9.43 26.06 15.79
CA ALA A 14 -10.07 24.75 15.91
C ALA A 14 -11.41 24.64 15.14
N GLN A 15 -11.94 25.76 14.64
CA GLN A 15 -13.20 25.86 13.90
C GLN A 15 -12.98 25.97 12.38
N VAL A 16 -11.79 25.62 11.89
CA VAL A 16 -11.69 25.13 10.51
C VAL A 16 -12.46 23.81 10.52
N ASP A 17 -13.72 23.87 10.09
CA ASP A 17 -14.58 22.72 9.91
C ASP A 17 -13.73 21.57 9.37
N THR A 18 -13.77 20.44 10.08
CA THR A 18 -13.32 19.19 9.48
C THR A 18 -14.21 19.01 8.27
N ILE A 19 -13.73 19.42 7.10
CA ILE A 19 -14.29 19.03 5.82
C ILE A 19 -14.18 17.52 5.86
N THR A 20 -15.26 16.90 6.33
CA THR A 20 -15.39 15.45 6.38
C THR A 20 -15.37 15.11 4.91
N PRO A 21 -14.32 14.44 4.41
CA PRO A 21 -14.27 14.08 3.02
C PRO A 21 -15.49 13.21 2.79
N ASP A 22 -16.49 13.73 2.09
CA ASP A 22 -17.65 12.93 1.73
C ASP A 22 -17.20 12.14 0.50
N ALA A 23 -17.09 10.81 0.64
CA ALA A 23 -16.65 9.94 -0.45
C ALA A 23 -17.37 10.33 -1.76
N PRO A 24 -16.65 10.64 -2.86
CA PRO A 24 -17.26 11.08 -4.10
C PRO A 24 -18.33 10.08 -4.55
N PRO A 25 -19.51 10.54 -4.99
CA PRO A 25 -20.61 9.66 -5.38
C PRO A 25 -20.13 8.67 -6.46
N GLY A 26 -20.26 7.37 -6.20
CA GLY A 26 -19.74 6.29 -7.05
C GLY A 26 -18.38 5.68 -6.64
N SER A 27 -17.70 6.24 -5.63
CA SER A 27 -16.40 5.76 -5.13
C SER A 27 -16.40 4.30 -4.69
N LYS A 28 -17.50 3.80 -4.10
CA LYS A 28 -17.62 2.40 -3.63
C LYS A 28 -17.32 1.37 -4.72
N GLY A 29 -17.71 1.63 -5.98
CA GLY A 29 -17.45 0.73 -7.10
C GLY A 29 -15.96 0.70 -7.49
N VAL A 30 -15.36 1.89 -7.61
CA VAL A 30 -13.94 2.06 -7.97
C VAL A 30 -13.04 1.47 -6.88
N VAL A 31 -13.33 1.76 -5.62
CA VAL A 31 -12.62 1.22 -4.46
C VAL A 31 -12.65 -0.31 -4.45
N LYS A 32 -13.80 -0.93 -4.75
CA LYS A 32 -13.93 -2.38 -4.79
C LYS A 32 -13.08 -3.01 -5.90
N ILE A 33 -13.03 -2.41 -7.09
CA ILE A 33 -12.17 -2.88 -8.20
C ILE A 33 -10.69 -2.79 -7.80
N LEU A 34 -10.29 -1.68 -7.17
CA LEU A 34 -8.92 -1.47 -6.74
C LEU A 34 -8.49 -2.47 -5.64
N GLN A 35 -9.40 -2.82 -4.73
CA GLN A 35 -9.15 -3.88 -3.74
C GLN A 35 -8.90 -5.24 -4.40
N TYR A 36 -9.72 -5.63 -5.39
CA TYR A 36 -9.49 -6.88 -6.12
C TYR A 36 -8.17 -6.87 -6.90
N ALA A 37 -7.79 -5.72 -7.48
CA ALA A 37 -6.51 -5.57 -8.16
C ALA A 37 -5.33 -5.75 -7.20
N LEU A 38 -5.37 -5.11 -6.02
CA LEU A 38 -4.35 -5.29 -4.97
C LEU A 38 -4.26 -6.75 -4.53
N TRP A 39 -5.41 -7.41 -4.34
CA TRP A 39 -5.46 -8.82 -3.97
C TRP A 39 -4.79 -9.72 -5.02
N GLY A 40 -5.02 -9.44 -6.30
CA GLY A 40 -4.34 -10.11 -7.42
C GLY A 40 -2.82 -9.92 -7.40
N VAL A 41 -2.34 -8.69 -7.15
CA VAL A 41 -0.91 -8.39 -7.03
C VAL A 41 -0.27 -9.13 -5.87
N PHE A 42 -0.95 -9.24 -4.72
CA PHE A 42 -0.43 -9.97 -3.57
C PHE A 42 -0.29 -11.46 -3.85
N ILE A 43 -1.29 -12.09 -4.47
CA ILE A 43 -1.19 -13.50 -4.86
C ILE A 43 -0.04 -13.71 -5.83
N ALA A 44 0.09 -12.85 -6.85
CA ALA A 44 1.19 -12.95 -7.81
C ALA A 44 2.56 -12.79 -7.14
N GLY A 45 2.71 -11.86 -6.19
CA GLY A 45 3.94 -11.66 -5.43
C GLY A 45 4.31 -12.86 -4.56
N ILE A 46 3.33 -13.44 -3.85
CA ILE A 46 3.53 -14.65 -3.04
C ILE A 46 4.01 -15.81 -3.92
N LEU A 47 3.36 -16.04 -5.06
CA LEU A 47 3.75 -17.09 -6.01
C LEU A 47 5.16 -16.87 -6.56
N ALA A 48 5.51 -15.63 -6.91
CA ALA A 48 6.85 -15.30 -7.42
C ALA A 48 7.95 -15.61 -6.41
N ILE A 49 7.74 -15.30 -5.13
CA ILE A 49 8.71 -15.61 -4.06
C ILE A 49 8.79 -17.12 -3.81
N ILE A 50 7.65 -17.83 -3.77
CA ILE A 50 7.63 -19.29 -3.56
C ILE A 50 8.40 -20.00 -4.68
N ILE A 51 8.12 -19.65 -5.94
CA ILE A 51 8.78 -20.26 -7.10
C ILE A 51 10.26 -19.88 -7.12
N GLY A 52 10.60 -18.60 -6.97
CA GLY A 52 11.99 -18.13 -6.96
C GLY A 52 12.80 -18.76 -5.84
N GLY A 53 12.25 -18.84 -4.63
CA GLY A 53 12.90 -19.46 -3.47
C GLY A 53 13.06 -20.98 -3.62
N GLY A 54 12.06 -21.67 -4.19
CA GLY A 54 12.14 -23.10 -4.48
C GLY A 54 13.23 -23.43 -5.50
N VAL A 55 13.31 -22.66 -6.59
CA VAL A 55 14.35 -22.82 -7.61
C VAL A 55 15.73 -22.46 -7.05
N LEU A 56 15.83 -21.42 -6.20
CA LEU A 56 17.07 -21.04 -5.51
C LEU A 56 17.58 -22.18 -4.62
N ALA A 57 16.69 -22.82 -3.86
CA ALA A 57 17.06 -23.97 -3.05
C ALA A 57 17.50 -25.16 -3.92
N TRP A 58 16.84 -25.40 -5.06
CA TRP A 58 17.19 -26.48 -5.99
C TRP A 58 18.54 -26.28 -6.68
N GLU A 59 18.85 -25.05 -7.12
CA GLU A 59 20.14 -24.70 -7.74
C GLU A 59 21.32 -24.88 -6.78
N LYS A 60 21.11 -24.64 -5.46
CA LYS A 60 22.14 -24.83 -4.43
C LYS A 60 22.60 -26.29 -4.32
N PHE A 61 21.67 -27.25 -4.38
CA PHE A 61 21.97 -28.66 -4.10
C PHE A 61 22.29 -29.48 -5.35
N ASN A 62 21.73 -29.12 -6.51
CA ASN A 62 21.87 -29.92 -7.74
C ASN A 62 22.82 -29.31 -8.77
N GLY A 63 23.45 -28.16 -8.48
CA GLY A 63 24.44 -27.53 -9.35
C GLY A 63 23.82 -27.05 -10.68
N GLY A 64 23.10 -25.93 -10.63
CA GLY A 64 22.45 -25.31 -11.79
C GLY A 64 22.99 -23.91 -12.13
N VAL A 65 22.69 -23.45 -13.35
CA VAL A 65 22.96 -22.06 -13.81
C VAL A 65 22.29 -21.09 -12.84
N HIS A 66 23.04 -20.10 -12.30
CA HIS A 66 22.61 -19.08 -11.32
C HIS A 66 21.48 -18.16 -11.83
N THR A 67 20.31 -18.72 -12.13
CA THR A 67 19.15 -18.02 -12.67
C THR A 67 18.19 -17.64 -11.54
N ALA A 68 18.16 -18.42 -10.46
CA ALA A 68 17.29 -18.15 -9.32
C ALA A 68 17.56 -16.81 -8.59
N PRO A 69 18.81 -16.34 -8.41
CA PRO A 69 19.06 -15.10 -7.69
C PRO A 69 18.39 -13.88 -8.36
N LYS A 70 18.44 -13.77 -9.69
CA LYS A 70 17.75 -12.68 -10.41
C LYS A 70 16.24 -12.76 -10.29
N MET A 71 15.67 -13.96 -10.22
CA MET A 71 14.22 -14.15 -10.05
C MET A 71 13.77 -13.70 -8.66
N VAL A 72 14.51 -14.08 -7.61
CA VAL A 72 14.22 -13.67 -6.24
C VAL A 72 14.38 -12.16 -6.07
N VAL A 73 15.46 -11.56 -6.60
CA VAL A 73 15.66 -10.11 -6.56
C VAL A 73 14.52 -9.38 -7.27
N GLY A 74 14.09 -9.86 -8.44
CA GLY A 74 12.93 -9.30 -9.15
C GLY A 74 11.63 -9.38 -8.34
N ALA A 75 11.39 -10.51 -7.68
CA ALA A 75 10.22 -10.69 -6.81
C ALA A 75 10.25 -9.76 -5.59
N LEU A 76 11.43 -9.54 -4.99
CA LEU A 76 11.59 -8.61 -3.86
C LEU A 76 11.31 -7.16 -4.26
N ILE A 77 11.83 -6.72 -5.41
CA ILE A 77 11.57 -5.37 -5.93
C ILE A 77 10.07 -5.18 -6.19
N GLY A 78 9.42 -6.17 -6.81
CA GLY A 78 7.96 -6.16 -7.00
C GLY A 78 7.19 -6.08 -5.68
N GLY A 79 7.65 -6.79 -4.64
CA GLY A 79 7.06 -6.75 -3.31
C GLY A 79 7.13 -5.37 -2.65
N ILE A 80 8.24 -4.65 -2.80
CA ILE A 80 8.40 -3.27 -2.28
C ILE A 80 7.38 -2.34 -2.95
N VAL A 81 7.24 -2.43 -4.28
CA VAL A 81 6.27 -1.61 -5.03
C VAL A 81 4.84 -1.92 -4.59
N ALA A 82 4.50 -3.20 -4.39
CA ALA A 82 3.19 -3.61 -3.90
C ALA A 82 2.89 -3.10 -2.47
N ALA A 83 3.88 -3.09 -1.59
CA ALA A 83 3.76 -2.55 -0.24
C ALA A 83 3.49 -1.04 -0.26
N SER A 84 4.22 -0.28 -1.09
CA SER A 84 3.99 1.17 -1.25
C SER A 84 2.63 1.49 -1.86
N ALA A 85 2.17 0.70 -2.84
CA ALA A 85 0.83 0.84 -3.42
C ALA A 85 -0.29 0.64 -2.38
N SER A 86 -0.08 -0.26 -1.42
CA SER A 86 -1.03 -0.50 -0.33
C SER A 86 -1.15 0.70 0.62
N GLY A 87 -0.04 1.38 0.90
CA GLY A 87 -0.03 2.62 1.67
C GLY A 87 -0.81 3.75 0.98
N LEU A 88 -0.62 3.90 -0.33
CA LEU A 88 -1.37 4.87 -1.15
C LEU A 88 -2.87 4.56 -1.13
N PHE A 89 -3.25 3.29 -1.24
CA PHE A 89 -4.64 2.86 -1.20
C PHE A 89 -5.32 3.19 0.13
N ASN A 90 -4.65 2.95 1.26
CA ASN A 90 -5.16 3.34 2.58
C ASN A 90 -5.27 4.85 2.74
N GLY A 91 -4.34 5.62 2.15
CA GLY A 91 -4.43 7.08 2.09
C GLY A 91 -5.65 7.58 1.31
N VAL A 92 -6.00 6.91 0.19
CA VAL A 92 -7.24 7.19 -0.54
C VAL A 92 -8.46 6.86 0.30
N LEU A 93 -8.49 5.70 0.97
CA LEU A 93 -9.61 5.32 1.83
C LEU A 93 -9.83 6.28 3.02
N ALA A 94 -8.75 6.81 3.60
CA ALA A 94 -8.83 7.76 4.71
C ALA A 94 -9.28 9.17 4.27
N ALA A 95 -9.20 9.46 2.97
CA ALA A 95 -9.63 10.72 2.36
C ALA A 95 -11.04 10.65 1.75
N LEU A 96 -11.80 9.59 2.05
CA LEU A 96 -13.18 9.32 1.64
C LEU A 96 -14.07 9.18 2.87
#